data_AF-A0A944UX07-F1
#
_entry.id   AF-A0A944UX07-F1
#
_cell.length_a   1.000
_cell.length_b   1.000
_cell.length_c   1.000
_cell.angle_alpha   90.00
_cell.angle_beta   90.00
_cell.angle_gamma   90.00
#
_symmetry.space_group_name_H-M   'P 1'
#
loop_
_entity.id
_entity.type
_entity.pdbx_description
1 polymer ?
#
loop_
_entity_poly.entity_id
_entity_poly.type
_entity_poly.pdbx_seq_one_letter_code
_entity_poly.pdbx_strand_id
1 'polypeptide(L)' 'MIDFINENYNRHIITIEDPIEYVHKHKKSIMEHKEIGKDIYDYET' A
#
# COMPACT_ATOMS: atom_id res chain seq x y z
N MET A 1 0.29 -0.60 -12.44
CA MET A 1 0.16 0.88 -12.27
C MET A 1 0.85 1.36 -11.00
N ILE A 2 0.59 0.76 -9.83
CA ILE A 2 1.30 1.08 -8.57
C ILE A 2 2.82 0.93 -8.72
N ASP A 3 3.32 -0.14 -9.34
CA ASP A 3 4.76 -0.31 -9.57
C ASP A 3 5.38 0.81 -10.42
N PHE A 4 4.67 1.27 -11.45
CA PHE A 4 5.13 2.41 -12.26
C PHE A 4 5.26 3.66 -11.39
N ILE A 5 4.30 3.91 -10.49
CA ILE A 5 4.38 5.05 -9.59
C ILE A 5 5.55 4.90 -8.61
N ASN A 6 5.69 3.70 -8.02
CA ASN A 6 6.77 3.36 -7.09
C ASN A 6 8.17 3.45 -7.71
N GLU A 7 8.30 3.20 -9.01
CA GLU A 7 9.57 3.33 -9.73
C GLU A 7 9.87 4.76 -10.21
N ASN A 8 8.86 5.52 -10.62
CA ASN A 8 9.08 6.78 -11.31
C ASN A 8 8.97 8.01 -10.41
N TYR A 9 8.17 7.94 -9.34
CA TYR A 9 7.87 9.08 -8.47
C TYR A 9 8.29 8.81 -7.03
N ASN A 10 8.61 9.87 -6.29
CA ASN A 10 8.85 9.83 -4.86
C ASN A 10 7.56 10.26 -4.14
N ARG A 11 6.75 9.27 -3.75
CA ARG A 11 5.48 9.46 -3.05
C ARG A 11 5.41 8.51 -1.85
N HIS A 12 4.48 8.78 -0.96
CA HIS A 12 4.03 7.81 0.02
C HIS A 12 2.74 7.17 -0.49
N ILE A 13 2.79 5.87 -0.75
CA ILE A 13 1.68 5.08 -1.29
C ILE A 13 1.21 4.15 -0.17
N ILE A 14 -0.04 4.29 0.24
CA ILE A 14 -0.68 3.43 1.23
C ILE A 14 -1.77 2.64 0.51
N THR A 15 -1.76 1.32 0.62
CA THR A 15 -2.85 0.47 0.16
C THR A 15 -3.59 -0.13 1.34
N ILE A 16 -4.90 -0.27 1.19
CA ILE A 16 -5.79 -0.89 2.16
C ILE A 16 -6.44 -2.08 1.45
N GLU A 17 -6.22 -3.28 1.97
CA GLU A 17 -6.60 -4.54 1.33
C GLU A 17 -7.30 -5.47 2.34
N ASP A 18 -8.13 -6.39 1.84
CA ASP A 18 -8.85 -7.40 2.63
C ASP A 18 -8.88 -8.73 1.88
N PRO A 19 -7.95 -9.68 2.14
CA PRO A 19 -6.69 -9.56 2.86
C PRO A 19 -5.54 -9.07 1.95
N ILE A 20 -4.34 -8.81 2.51
CA ILE A 20 -3.18 -8.43 1.68
C ILE A 20 -2.73 -9.63 0.82
N GLU A 21 -2.72 -9.47 -0.51
CA GLU A 21 -2.28 -10.53 -1.43
C GLU A 21 -0.78 -10.46 -1.73
N TYR A 22 -0.23 -9.26 -1.94
CA TYR A 22 1.16 -9.05 -2.37
C TYR A 22 1.78 -7.80 -1.74
N VAL A 23 2.93 -7.98 -1.08
CA VAL A 23 3.69 -6.86 -0.49
C VAL A 23 4.66 -6.28 -1.52
N HIS A 24 4.46 -5.01 -1.88
CA HIS A 24 5.39 -4.30 -2.75
C HIS A 24 6.57 -3.76 -1.95
N LYS A 25 7.79 -4.00 -2.45
CA LYS A 25 9.00 -3.44 -1.83
C LYS A 25 9.08 -1.93 -2.06
N HIS A 26 9.62 -1.22 -1.08
CA HIS A 26 10.03 0.17 -1.25
C HIS A 26 11.04 0.31 -2.40
N LYS A 27 10.78 1.23 -3.32
CA LYS A 27 11.73 1.62 -4.38
C LYS A 27 11.99 3.11 -4.28
N LYS A 28 11.41 3.89 -5.19
CA LYS A 28 11.48 5.36 -5.18
C LYS A 28 10.37 5.96 -4.33
N SER A 29 9.24 5.26 -4.20
CA SER A 29 8.18 5.57 -3.25
C SER A 29 8.26 4.69 -2.00
N ILE A 30 7.69 5.20 -0.90
CA ILE A 30 7.41 4.42 0.32
C ILE A 30 6.06 3.72 0.09
N MET A 31 5.98 2.44 0.47
CA MET A 31 4.85 1.53 0.24
C MET A 31 4.40 1.01 1.60
N GLU A 32 3.20 1.35 2.04
CA GLU A 32 2.61 0.82 3.26
C GLU A 32 1.35 0.04 2.88
N HIS A 33 1.19 -1.15 3.46
CA HIS A 33 0.04 -2.01 3.22
C HIS A 33 -0.70 -2.17 4.56
N LYS A 34 -2.00 -1.92 4.58
CA LYS A 34 -2.86 -2.12 5.74
C LYS A 34 -3.93 -3.15 5.42
N GLU A 35 -4.11 -4.11 6.33
CA GLU A 35 -5.14 -5.13 6.21
C GLU A 35 -6.36 -4.80 7.07
N ILE A 36 -7.56 -4.98 6.50
CA ILE A 36 -8.81 -4.83 7.25
C ILE A 36 -8.96 -5.98 8.25
N GLY A 37 -9.42 -5.64 9.46
CA GLY A 37 -9.55 -6.57 10.57
C GLY A 37 -8.25 -6.81 11.35
N LYS A 38 -7.10 -6.41 10.81
CA LYS A 38 -5.79 -6.53 11.47
C LYS A 38 -5.17 -5.17 11.80
N ASP A 39 -5.04 -4.30 10.81
CA ASP A 39 -4.40 -2.98 10.94
C ASP A 39 -5.42 -1.84 11.01
N ILE A 40 -6.55 -1.97 10.32
CA ILE A 40 -7.68 -1.03 10.40
C ILE A 40 -9.01 -1.79 10.48
N TYR A 41 -10.06 -1.13 10.98
CA TYR A 41 -11.36 -1.77 11.18
C TYR A 41 -12.23 -1.79 9.92
N ASP A 42 -12.16 -0.74 9.10
CA ASP A 42 -12.97 -0.57 7.89
C ASP A 42 -12.36 0.51 6.97
N TYR A 43 -12.81 0.61 5.71
CA TYR A 43 -12.34 1.57 4.70
C TYR A 43 -12.71 3.03 5.01
N GLU A 44 -13.76 3.26 5.81
CA GLU A 44 -14.32 4.60 6.06
C GLU A 44 -13.78 5.28 7.33
N THR A 45 -12.96 4.60 8.14
CA THR A 45 -12.48 5.13 9.43
C THR A 45 -11.13 5.82 9.34
#